data_AF-A0A7J3EM21-F1
#
_entry.id   AF-A0A7J3EM21-F1
#
_cell.length_a   1.000
_cell.length_b   1.000
_cell.length_c   1.000
_cell.angle_alpha   90.00
_cell.angle_beta   90.00
_cell.angle_gamma   90.00
#
_symmetry.space_group_name_H-M   'P 1'
#
loop_
_entity.id
_entity.type
_entity.pdbx_description
1 polymer ?
#
loop_
_entity_poly.entity_id
_entity_poly.type
_entity_poly.pdbx_seq_one_letter_code
_entity_poly.pdbx_strand_id
1 'polypeptide(L)'
;MYGLTYPVIDLHEDISLYFLTFGGGQPLADFRDDLSGRDADIPKYVRGNVRLVFSSIFPGTHTFDVKLLEQREKDRWLPRVIMRYPQLQVFEHLKIYYSLSEAYGVKIVESLRDVEDVIRSSDYRLGFLIHVEGADA
;
A
#
# COMPACT_ATOMS: atom_id res chain seq x y z
N MET A 1 0.83 17.58 -28.91
CA MET A 1 -0.45 17.90 -28.23
C MET A 1 -0.66 16.78 -27.22
N TYR A 2 -0.13 16.92 -26.00
CA TYR A 2 -0.30 15.89 -24.97
C TYR A 2 -1.73 16.02 -24.43
N GLY A 3 -2.55 14.99 -24.63
CA GLY A 3 -3.96 14.98 -24.24
C GLY A 3 -4.11 15.21 -22.74
N LEU A 4 -5.24 15.81 -22.35
CA LEU A 4 -5.64 15.98 -20.95
C LEU A 4 -5.64 14.62 -20.24
N THR A 5 -4.58 14.32 -19.49
CA THR A 5 -4.54 13.17 -18.60
C THR A 5 -5.19 13.58 -17.29
N TYR A 6 -6.38 13.05 -17.02
CA TYR A 6 -7.03 13.22 -15.74
C TYR A 6 -6.17 12.59 -14.63
N PRO A 7 -6.14 13.18 -13.42
CA PRO A 7 -5.48 12.55 -12.28
C PRO A 7 -6.16 11.22 -11.97
N VAL A 8 -5.38 10.16 -11.85
CA VAL A 8 -5.87 8.84 -11.43
C VAL A 8 -5.76 8.75 -9.91
N ILE A 9 -6.81 8.23 -9.29
CA ILE A 9 -6.86 7.89 -7.88
C ILE A 9 -6.90 6.37 -7.81
N ASP A 10 -5.86 5.80 -7.22
CA ASP A 10 -5.79 4.38 -6.94
C ASP A 10 -6.45 4.10 -5.60
N LEU A 11 -7.42 3.20 -5.58
CA LEU A 11 -8.29 2.95 -4.43
C LEU A 11 -7.76 1.85 -3.51
N HIS A 12 -6.70 1.13 -3.89
CA HIS A 12 -6.07 0.14 -3.02
C HIS A 12 -4.72 -0.37 -3.57
N GLU A 13 -3.63 -0.18 -2.83
CA GLU A 13 -2.32 -0.73 -3.19
C GLU A 13 -1.51 -1.21 -1.96
N ASP A 14 -0.93 -2.41 -2.07
CA ASP A 14 -0.15 -3.11 -1.04
C ASP A 14 1.33 -2.71 -1.01
N ILE A 15 1.61 -1.41 -1.11
CA ILE A 15 2.98 -0.86 -1.27
C ILE A 15 3.89 -1.28 -0.12
N SER A 16 3.45 -1.07 1.13
CA SER A 16 4.26 -1.38 2.30
C SER A 16 4.41 -2.88 2.54
N LEU A 17 3.43 -3.69 2.13
CA LEU A 17 3.51 -5.15 2.20
C LEU A 17 4.63 -5.69 1.31
N TYR A 18 4.82 -5.12 0.11
CA TYR A 18 5.96 -5.46 -0.76
C TYR A 18 7.30 -5.28 -0.03
N PHE A 19 7.49 -4.17 0.69
CA PHE A 19 8.73 -3.93 1.43
C PHE A 19 8.87 -4.84 2.66
N LEU A 20 7.78 -5.08 3.40
CA LEU A 20 7.78 -5.99 4.57
C LEU A 20 8.07 -7.44 4.19
N THR A 21 7.62 -7.86 3.00
CA THR A 21 7.80 -9.23 2.50
C THR A 21 9.04 -9.38 1.61
N PHE A 22 9.97 -8.43 1.70
CA PHE A 22 11.25 -8.45 0.97
C PHE A 22 11.08 -8.62 -0.54
N GLY A 23 10.08 -7.95 -1.10
CA GLY A 23 9.76 -7.97 -2.52
C GLY A 23 8.59 -8.88 -2.91
N GLY A 24 8.07 -9.69 -1.98
CA GLY A 24 6.85 -10.48 -2.23
C GLY A 24 6.96 -11.46 -3.40
N GLY A 25 8.17 -11.94 -3.71
CA GLY A 25 8.46 -12.77 -4.88
C GLY A 25 9.00 -12.00 -6.11
N GLN A 26 9.04 -10.66 -6.03
CA GLN A 26 9.74 -9.79 -6.97
C GLN A 26 11.08 -9.30 -6.38
N PRO A 27 12.02 -8.77 -7.20
CA PRO A 27 13.26 -8.19 -6.69
C PRO A 27 12.97 -7.01 -5.76
N LEU A 28 13.52 -7.05 -4.54
CA LEU A 28 13.50 -5.90 -3.64
C LEU A 28 14.43 -4.81 -4.17
N ALA A 29 13.87 -3.75 -4.75
CA ALA A 29 14.62 -2.59 -5.22
C ALA A 29 14.04 -1.25 -4.74
N ASP A 30 14.74 -0.17 -5.08
CA ASP A 30 14.36 1.21 -4.79
C ASP A 30 12.98 1.52 -5.40
N PHE A 31 12.18 2.34 -4.75
CA PHE A 31 10.86 2.71 -5.25
C PHE A 31 10.89 3.61 -6.49
N ARG A 32 12.07 4.17 -6.81
CA ARG A 32 12.33 4.93 -8.04
C ARG A 32 12.70 4.04 -9.22
N ASP A 33 12.97 2.76 -9.00
CA ASP A 33 13.33 1.84 -10.07
C ASP A 33 12.05 1.36 -10.77
N ASP A 34 12.00 1.52 -12.10
CA ASP A 34 10.92 1.01 -12.94
C ASP A 34 11.09 -0.50 -13.14
N LEU A 35 10.64 -1.28 -12.15
CA LEU A 35 10.86 -2.72 -12.13
C LEU A 35 9.82 -3.45 -12.98
N SER A 36 10.27 -4.29 -13.90
CA SER A 36 9.39 -5.21 -14.61
C SER A 36 8.79 -6.23 -13.62
N GLY A 37 7.48 -6.46 -13.69
CA GLY A 37 6.77 -7.42 -12.85
C GLY A 37 6.36 -6.91 -11.46
N ARG A 38 6.74 -5.68 -11.10
CA ARG A 38 6.21 -4.96 -9.93
C ARG A 38 5.04 -4.09 -10.39
N ASP A 39 3.88 -4.20 -9.74
CA ASP A 39 2.68 -3.47 -10.17
C ASP A 39 2.79 -1.95 -9.91
N ALA A 40 3.45 -1.58 -8.81
CA ALA A 40 3.53 -0.21 -8.32
C ALA A 40 4.98 0.28 -8.07
N ASP A 41 5.40 1.32 -8.79
CA ASP A 41 6.58 2.14 -8.49
C ASP A 41 6.36 3.60 -8.93
N ILE A 42 7.23 4.51 -8.48
CA ILE A 42 7.10 5.95 -8.78
C ILE A 42 7.08 6.20 -10.30
N PRO A 43 7.97 5.61 -11.13
CA PRO A 43 7.89 5.76 -12.58
C PRO A 43 6.55 5.34 -13.18
N LYS A 44 5.96 4.23 -12.73
CA LYS A 44 4.62 3.80 -13.18
C LYS A 44 3.52 4.78 -12.77
N TYR A 45 3.55 5.26 -11.53
CA TYR A 45 2.58 6.27 -11.07
C TYR A 45 2.68 7.59 -11.85
N VAL A 46 3.90 8.05 -12.14
CA VAL A 46 4.13 9.24 -12.98
C VAL A 46 3.56 9.03 -14.37
N ARG A 47 3.87 7.89 -15.02
CA ARG A 47 3.34 7.57 -16.36
C ARG A 47 1.82 7.49 -16.41
N GLY A 48 1.22 6.90 -15.38
CA GLY A 48 -0.24 6.77 -15.26
C GLY A 48 -0.93 8.04 -14.78
N ASN A 49 -0.19 9.09 -14.45
CA ASN A 49 -0.70 10.28 -13.75
C ASN A 49 -1.50 9.90 -12.49
N VAL A 50 -1.08 8.86 -11.78
CA VAL A 50 -1.60 8.48 -10.47
C VAL A 50 -1.14 9.52 -9.48
N ARG A 51 -2.09 10.23 -8.88
CA ARG A 51 -1.82 11.33 -7.95
C ARG A 51 -2.07 10.92 -6.51
N LEU A 52 -3.08 10.11 -6.25
CA LEU A 52 -3.46 9.69 -4.91
C LEU A 52 -3.55 8.17 -4.89
N VAL A 53 -2.94 7.54 -3.90
CA VAL A 53 -3.00 6.09 -3.70
C VAL A 53 -3.51 5.80 -2.30
N PHE A 54 -4.57 5.01 -2.22
CA PHE A 54 -5.03 4.41 -0.98
C PHE A 54 -4.05 3.30 -0.61
N SER A 55 -3.13 3.66 0.28
CA SER A 55 -1.96 2.87 0.60
C SER A 55 -2.29 1.96 1.78
N SER A 56 -2.46 0.67 1.51
CA SER A 56 -3.02 -0.27 2.47
C SER A 56 -2.05 -0.58 3.61
N ILE A 57 -2.60 -0.85 4.78
CA ILE A 57 -1.94 -1.56 5.86
C ILE A 57 -2.67 -2.89 5.98
N PHE A 58 -2.03 -3.97 5.57
CA PHE A 58 -2.52 -5.32 5.80
C PHE A 58 -1.81 -5.90 7.04
N PRO A 59 -2.41 -5.86 8.25
CA PRO A 59 -1.73 -6.21 9.50
C PRO A 59 -1.59 -7.73 9.71
N GLY A 60 -1.51 -8.50 8.63
CA GLY A 60 -1.63 -9.94 8.63
C GLY A 60 -0.32 -10.68 8.77
N THR A 61 0.10 -10.91 10.01
CA THR A 61 0.98 -12.04 10.32
C THR A 61 0.14 -13.23 10.74
N HIS A 62 0.08 -14.26 9.90
CA HIS A 62 -0.76 -15.42 10.16
C HIS A 62 -0.04 -16.46 11.02
N THR A 63 -0.80 -17.23 11.80
CA THR A 63 -0.35 -18.48 12.40
C THR A 63 -1.42 -19.53 12.34
N PHE A 64 -0.99 -20.79 12.34
CA PHE A 64 -1.89 -21.92 12.47
C PHE A 64 -2.56 -21.94 13.84
N ASP A 65 -3.86 -22.21 13.85
CA ASP A 65 -4.63 -22.50 15.07
C ASP A 65 -5.30 -23.87 14.96
N VAL A 66 -4.82 -24.81 15.79
CA VAL A 66 -5.31 -26.20 15.85
C VAL A 66 -6.80 -26.28 16.17
N LYS A 67 -7.37 -25.29 16.87
CA LYS A 67 -8.79 -25.26 17.23
C LYS A 67 -9.69 -25.06 16.01
N LEU A 68 -9.13 -24.61 14.89
CA LEU A 68 -9.86 -24.37 13.65
C LEU A 68 -9.84 -25.58 12.70
N LEU A 69 -9.26 -26.71 13.10
CA LEU A 69 -9.20 -27.93 12.27
C LEU A 69 -10.57 -28.52 11.94
N GLU A 70 -11.56 -28.33 12.81
CA GLU A 70 -12.93 -28.82 12.62
C GLU A 70 -13.80 -27.85 11.80
N GLN A 71 -13.30 -26.64 11.51
CA GLN A 71 -14.03 -25.66 10.71
C GLN A 71 -14.01 -26.05 9.22
N ARG A 72 -15.13 -25.81 8.54
CA ARG A 72 -15.21 -26.04 7.10
C ARG A 72 -14.39 -24.98 6.37
N GLU A 73 -13.56 -25.42 5.43
CA GLU A 73 -12.68 -24.53 4.66
C GLU A 73 -13.43 -23.44 3.88
N LYS A 74 -14.70 -23.68 3.57
CA LYS A 74 -15.57 -22.76 2.81
C LYS A 74 -15.94 -21.50 3.57
N ASP A 75 -15.76 -21.49 4.89
CA ASP A 75 -16.24 -20.40 5.75
C ASP A 75 -15.21 -19.28 5.91
N ARG A 76 -13.97 -19.46 5.42
CA ARG A 76 -12.88 -18.48 5.54
C ARG A 76 -11.98 -18.47 4.31
N TRP A 77 -11.50 -17.28 3.93
CA TRP A 77 -10.54 -17.12 2.83
C TRP A 77 -9.20 -17.81 3.12
N LEU A 78 -8.70 -17.70 4.35
CA LEU A 78 -7.56 -18.46 4.84
C LEU A 78 -8.04 -19.38 5.99
N PRO A 79 -8.34 -20.66 5.70
CA PRO A 79 -8.80 -21.57 6.73
C PRO A 79 -7.65 -21.90 7.69
N ARG A 80 -8.01 -22.22 8.95
CA ARG A 80 -7.09 -22.75 9.97
C ARG A 80 -5.99 -21.79 10.43
N VAL A 81 -6.08 -20.51 10.09
CA VAL A 81 -5.15 -19.49 10.59
C VAL A 81 -5.85 -18.38 11.37
N ILE A 82 -5.09 -17.75 12.27
CA ILE A 82 -5.45 -16.53 13.00
C ILE A 82 -4.38 -15.47 12.77
N MET A 83 -4.72 -14.20 13.00
CA MET A 83 -3.76 -13.11 12.99
C MET A 83 -2.95 -13.07 14.30
N ARG A 84 -1.65 -12.80 14.19
CA ARG A 84 -0.72 -12.58 15.28
C ARG A 84 -0.24 -11.14 15.27
N TYR A 85 -0.25 -10.54 16.46
CA TYR A 85 0.32 -9.22 16.72
C TYR A 85 -0.08 -8.14 15.69
N PRO A 86 -1.36 -8.04 15.30
CA PRO A 86 -1.78 -7.12 14.23
C PRO A 86 -1.44 -5.66 14.57
N GLN A 87 -1.47 -5.27 15.85
CA GLN A 87 -1.07 -3.94 16.29
C GLN A 87 0.40 -3.62 15.98
N LEU A 88 1.31 -4.58 16.17
CA LEU A 88 2.73 -4.38 15.86
C LEU A 88 2.97 -4.28 14.36
N GLN A 89 2.24 -5.05 13.56
CA GLN A 89 2.33 -4.96 12.11
C GLN A 89 1.94 -3.57 11.60
N VAL A 90 0.86 -2.97 12.14
CA VAL A 90 0.47 -1.59 11.77
C VAL A 90 1.65 -0.61 11.90
N PHE A 91 2.42 -0.68 12.98
CA PHE A 91 3.56 0.21 13.18
C PHE A 91 4.69 -0.01 12.15
N GLU A 92 4.94 -1.25 11.74
CA GLU A 92 5.93 -1.54 10.69
C GLU A 92 5.51 -0.98 9.33
N HIS A 93 4.22 -1.12 8.96
CA HIS A 93 3.68 -0.51 7.75
C HIS A 93 3.78 1.03 7.80
N LEU A 94 3.38 1.65 8.91
CA LEU A 94 3.47 3.10 9.08
C LEU A 94 4.92 3.57 8.93
N LYS A 95 5.87 2.89 9.59
CA LYS A 95 7.29 3.23 9.48
C LYS A 95 7.77 3.22 8.03
N ILE A 96 7.36 2.23 7.23
CA ILE A 96 7.68 2.18 5.80
C ILE A 96 7.07 3.40 5.09
N TYR A 97 5.78 3.67 5.24
CA TYR A 97 5.14 4.79 4.55
C TYR A 97 5.76 6.14 4.87
N TYR A 98 6.04 6.43 6.14
CA TYR A 98 6.71 7.66 6.52
C TYR A 98 8.16 7.72 5.99
N SER A 99 8.88 6.59 5.97
CA SER A 99 10.21 6.52 5.36
C SER A 99 10.18 6.78 3.85
N LEU A 100 9.18 6.24 3.12
CA LEU A 100 8.98 6.50 1.69
C LEU A 100 8.62 7.97 1.45
N SER A 101 7.76 8.54 2.29
CA SER A 101 7.40 9.97 2.26
C SER A 101 8.64 10.86 2.40
N GLU A 102 9.47 10.61 3.41
CA GLU A 102 10.70 11.37 3.64
C GLU A 102 11.72 11.21 2.51
N ALA A 103 11.93 9.98 2.02
CA ALA A 103 12.95 9.70 1.02
C ALA A 103 12.59 10.21 -0.38
N TYR A 104 11.30 10.21 -0.73
CA TYR A 104 10.84 10.45 -2.11
C TYR A 104 9.90 11.66 -2.26
N GLY A 105 9.61 12.37 -1.17
CA GLY A 105 8.72 13.54 -1.19
C GLY A 105 7.25 13.19 -1.47
N VAL A 106 6.85 11.93 -1.22
CA VAL A 106 5.45 11.51 -1.28
C VAL A 106 4.70 12.12 -0.11
N LYS A 107 3.53 12.72 -0.34
CA LYS A 107 2.75 13.38 0.71
C LYS A 107 1.92 12.35 1.46
N ILE A 108 2.08 12.23 2.78
CA ILE A 108 1.06 11.58 3.62
C ILE A 108 -0.18 12.49 3.67
N VAL A 109 -1.32 11.97 3.25
CA VAL A 109 -2.58 12.69 3.09
C VAL A 109 -3.45 12.45 4.32
N GLU A 110 -3.77 13.51 5.06
CA GLU A 110 -4.51 13.44 6.31
C GLU A 110 -5.82 14.26 6.26
N SER A 111 -6.04 15.01 5.18
CA SER A 111 -7.19 15.90 5.03
C SER A 111 -7.66 16.03 3.58
N LEU A 112 -8.90 16.51 3.40
CA LEU A 112 -9.43 16.86 2.08
C LEU A 112 -8.56 17.93 1.38
N ARG A 113 -7.98 18.85 2.15
CA ARG A 113 -7.09 19.87 1.59
C ARG A 113 -5.83 19.24 0.98
N ASP A 114 -5.22 18.27 1.65
CA ASP A 114 -4.06 17.54 1.10
C ASP A 114 -4.44 16.80 -0.19
N VAL A 115 -5.64 16.20 -0.24
CA VAL A 115 -6.18 15.57 -1.46
C VAL A 115 -6.26 16.59 -2.60
N GLU A 116 -6.86 17.76 -2.36
CA GLU A 116 -6.97 18.82 -3.36
C GLU A 116 -5.58 19.31 -3.82
N ASP A 117 -4.65 19.50 -2.88
CA ASP A 117 -3.28 19.94 -3.15
C ASP A 117 -2.52 18.94 -4.03
N VAL A 118 -2.71 17.64 -3.83
CA VAL A 118 -2.06 16.58 -4.61
C VAL A 118 -2.69 16.44 -6.01
N ILE A 119 -4.01 16.44 -6.09
CA ILE A 119 -4.77 16.19 -7.33
C ILE A 119 -4.75 17.40 -8.28
N ARG A 120 -4.81 18.63 -7.74
CA ARG A 120 -4.90 19.86 -8.53
C ARG A 120 -3.56 20.55 -8.79
N SER A 121 -2.45 20.04 -8.24
CA SER A 121 -1.14 20.63 -8.45
C SER A 121 -0.76 20.65 -9.94
N SER A 122 -0.18 21.76 -10.40
CA SER A 122 0.39 21.88 -11.74
C SER A 122 1.57 20.93 -11.94
N ASP A 123 2.40 20.76 -10.91
CA ASP A 123 3.51 19.81 -10.91
C ASP A 123 3.03 18.42 -10.48
N TYR A 124 3.76 17.38 -10.87
CA TYR A 124 3.46 16.04 -10.39
C TYR A 124 3.63 15.94 -8.87
N ARG A 125 2.59 15.46 -8.19
CA ARG A 125 2.62 15.13 -6.77
C ARG A 125 1.95 13.78 -6.56
N LEU A 126 2.58 12.94 -5.75
CA LEU A 126 2.03 11.68 -5.28
C LEU A 126 1.63 11.84 -3.81
N GLY A 127 0.43 11.39 -3.48
CA GLY A 127 -0.09 11.34 -2.13
C GLY A 127 -0.45 9.92 -1.72
N PHE A 128 -0.12 9.57 -0.48
CA PHE A 128 -0.54 8.34 0.17
C PHE A 128 -1.63 8.65 1.19
N LEU A 129 -2.84 8.15 0.92
CA LEU A 129 -3.91 8.10 1.90
C LEU A 129 -3.82 6.72 2.55
N ILE A 130 -3.28 6.68 3.76
CA ILE A 130 -3.06 5.42 4.48
C ILE A 130 -4.41 4.90 4.99
N HIS A 131 -4.72 3.64 4.70
CA HIS A 131 -5.91 2.97 5.23
C HIS A 131 -5.54 1.58 5.77
N VAL A 132 -6.34 1.04 6.69
CA VAL A 132 -6.16 -0.33 7.20
C VAL A 132 -7.07 -1.27 6.40
N GLU A 133 -6.50 -2.36 5.92
CA GLU A 133 -7.23 -3.48 5.32
C GLU A 133 -7.44 -4.55 6.39
N GLY A 134 -8.69 -4.74 6.81
CA GLY A 134 -9.04 -5.56 7.98
C GLY A 134 -9.12 -4.73 9.26
N ALA A 135 -9.79 -5.29 10.27
CA ALA A 135 -10.06 -4.62 11.55
C ALA A 135 -9.52 -5.42 12.74
N ASP A 136 -8.51 -6.26 12.48
CA ASP A 136 -7.89 -7.15 13.46
C ASP A 136 -6.99 -6.41 14.46
N ALA A 137 -6.50 -5.22 14.10
CA ALA A 137 -5.59 -4.39 14.89
C ALA A 137 -6.33 -3.52 15.93
#